data_AF-A0AAD1T188-F1
#
_entry.id   AF-A0AAD1T188-F1
#
_cell.length_a   1.000
_cell.length_b   1.000
_cell.length_c   1.000
_cell.angle_alpha   90.00
_cell.angle_beta   90.00
_cell.angle_gamma   90.00
#
_symmetry.space_group_name_H-M   'P 1'
#
loop_
_entity.id
_entity.type
_entity.pdbx_description
1 polymer ?
#
loop_
_entity_poly.entity_id
_entity_poly.type
_entity_poly.pdbx_seq_one_letter_code
_entity_poly.pdbx_strand_id
1 'polypeptide(L)'
;MWIQYISKWFPIPTAICLLTVLSHAEDVCPDVKIVGVGNSDKLTILRGCPGSPGSPGSKGDIGPLGEKGRDGIPGKTGSPGQKGEKGESVTLPSTYAARNCKELLDQGLVLSDWYTIYPDGETQLKVLCDMDTDGGGWIVFQRRWDGSVIFFRDWKTYKKGFGSRLNEFWLGNDNLHMLTSAGTWELRVDLQDFENTKHFAKYSSFQIQGESEKYKLLLGEFTHGNADMISNPKLLQFLV
;
A
#
# COMPACT_ATOMS: atom_id res chain seq x y z
N MET A 1 -11.83 18.46 1.20
CA MET A 1 -10.81 17.52 1.72
C MET A 1 -10.66 16.37 0.75
N TRP A 2 -9.47 15.76 0.68
CA TRP A 2 -9.13 14.80 -0.36
C TRP A 2 -8.39 13.57 0.18
N ILE A 3 -8.73 12.41 -0.39
CA ILE A 3 -8.03 11.13 -0.21
C ILE A 3 -7.37 10.75 -1.52
N GLN A 4 -6.07 10.48 -1.49
CA GLN A 4 -5.36 9.84 -2.59
C GLN A 4 -5.11 8.37 -2.25
N TYR A 5 -5.71 7.45 -2.99
CA TYR A 5 -5.55 6.02 -2.75
C TYR A 5 -5.01 5.31 -4.01
N ILE A 6 -3.73 4.95 -3.98
CA ILE A 6 -3.14 4.09 -5.02
C ILE A 6 -3.17 2.67 -4.50
N SER A 7 -4.06 1.84 -5.04
CA SER A 7 -4.18 0.44 -4.63
C SER A 7 -3.08 -0.39 -5.28
N LYS A 8 -1.87 -0.40 -4.71
CA LYS A 8 -0.83 -1.37 -5.11
C LYS A 8 -0.96 -2.75 -4.44
N TRP A 9 -1.99 -2.98 -3.62
CA TRP A 9 -2.01 -4.12 -2.70
C TRP A 9 -3.33 -4.90 -2.58
N PHE A 10 -4.31 -4.68 -3.46
CA PHE A 10 -5.46 -5.59 -3.56
C PHE A 10 -5.45 -6.28 -4.92
N PRO A 11 -5.13 -7.58 -5.03
CA PRO A 11 -5.52 -8.33 -6.22
C PRO A 11 -7.05 -8.30 -6.24
N ILE A 12 -7.63 -7.60 -7.20
CA ILE A 12 -9.07 -7.66 -7.47
C ILE A 12 -9.32 -9.08 -8.00
N PRO A 13 -10.02 -9.96 -7.28
CA PRO A 13 -10.50 -11.19 -7.90
C PRO A 13 -11.64 -10.75 -8.81
N THR A 14 -11.35 -10.58 -10.08
CA THR A 14 -12.37 -10.52 -11.12
C THR A 14 -13.20 -11.80 -11.05
N ALA A 15 -14.52 -11.61 -11.09
CA ALA A 15 -15.56 -12.61 -11.37
C ALA A 15 -16.02 -13.51 -10.20
N ILE A 16 -17.06 -13.03 -9.50
CA ILE A 16 -18.17 -13.91 -9.10
C ILE A 16 -19.45 -13.29 -9.65
N CYS A 17 -19.90 -13.79 -10.80
CA CYS A 17 -21.29 -13.71 -11.20
C CYS A 17 -21.64 -14.93 -12.06
N LEU A 18 -22.35 -15.86 -11.43
CA LEU A 18 -23.40 -16.76 -11.94
C LEU A 18 -23.28 -17.24 -13.40
N LEU A 19 -22.81 -18.48 -13.57
CA LEU A 19 -23.38 -19.42 -14.53
C LEU A 19 -23.37 -20.83 -13.92
N THR A 20 -24.54 -21.29 -13.48
CA THR A 20 -24.83 -22.72 -13.30
C THR A 20 -25.13 -23.32 -14.66
N VAL A 21 -24.22 -24.14 -15.20
CA VAL A 21 -24.58 -25.22 -16.13
C VAL A 21 -23.72 -26.45 -15.78
N LEU A 22 -24.42 -27.55 -15.56
CA LEU A 22 -23.93 -28.88 -15.22
C LEU A 22 -23.00 -29.45 -16.29
N SER A 23 -21.89 -30.06 -15.88
CA SER A 23 -21.41 -31.31 -16.50
C SER A 23 -20.37 -31.99 -15.60
N HIS A 24 -20.62 -33.26 -15.34
CA HIS A 24 -19.88 -34.17 -14.46
C HIS A 24 -18.52 -34.57 -15.07
N ALA A 25 -17.54 -34.86 -14.21
CA ALA A 25 -16.70 -36.06 -14.33
C ALA A 25 -15.96 -36.29 -13.01
N GLU A 26 -16.04 -37.54 -12.56
CA GLU A 26 -15.69 -38.03 -11.24
C GLU A 26 -14.20 -38.39 -11.10
N ASP A 27 -13.70 -38.28 -9.86
CA ASP A 27 -12.48 -38.91 -9.37
C ASP A 27 -12.57 -40.43 -9.44
N VAL A 28 -11.69 -41.11 -10.18
CA VAL A 28 -11.29 -42.50 -9.86
C VAL A 28 -9.84 -42.78 -10.33
N CYS A 29 -8.94 -43.00 -9.37
CA CYS A 29 -7.67 -43.71 -9.60
C CYS A 29 -7.94 -45.22 -9.62
N PRO A 30 -7.39 -46.02 -10.55
CA PRO A 30 -7.57 -47.47 -10.51
C PRO A 30 -6.67 -48.11 -9.46
N ASP A 31 -7.30 -48.79 -8.51
CA ASP A 31 -6.66 -49.68 -7.55
C ASP A 31 -6.44 -51.07 -8.19
N VAL A 32 -5.33 -51.71 -7.82
CA VAL A 32 -4.85 -52.98 -8.40
C VAL A 32 -5.34 -54.15 -7.55
N LYS A 33 -5.94 -55.15 -8.20
CA LYS A 33 -5.91 -56.55 -7.73
C LYS A 33 -6.38 -57.52 -8.80
N ILE A 34 -5.65 -58.63 -8.97
CA ILE A 34 -6.17 -60.01 -8.98
C ILE A 34 -5.00 -60.98 -8.72
N VAL A 35 -5.32 -62.05 -8.00
CA VAL A 35 -4.48 -63.12 -7.46
C VAL A 35 -4.70 -64.41 -8.25
N GLY A 36 -3.68 -65.25 -8.42
CA GLY A 36 -3.82 -66.71 -8.35
C GLY A 36 -3.71 -67.59 -9.61
N VAL A 37 -2.47 -68.07 -9.89
CA VAL A 37 -1.99 -69.45 -10.22
C VAL A 37 -2.74 -70.35 -11.24
N GLY A 38 -2.00 -70.85 -12.25
CA GLY A 38 -2.15 -72.25 -12.73
C GLY A 38 -1.90 -72.59 -14.21
N ASN A 39 -0.71 -73.11 -14.53
CA ASN A 39 -0.30 -74.09 -15.58
C ASN A 39 -0.62 -73.89 -17.08
N SER A 40 0.36 -73.39 -17.85
CA SER A 40 1.05 -74.17 -18.92
C SER A 40 2.04 -73.28 -19.68
N ASP A 41 3.30 -73.69 -19.65
CA ASP A 41 4.34 -73.55 -20.67
C ASP A 41 4.50 -72.20 -21.41
N LYS A 42 5.31 -71.31 -20.82
CA LYS A 42 6.19 -70.45 -21.62
C LYS A 42 7.50 -70.14 -20.90
N LEU A 43 8.54 -70.87 -21.29
CA LEU A 43 9.92 -70.64 -20.92
C LEU A 43 10.33 -69.21 -21.34
N THR A 44 10.67 -68.34 -20.38
CA THR A 44 11.29 -67.04 -20.67
C THR A 44 12.56 -66.92 -19.85
N ILE A 45 13.67 -66.77 -20.57
CA ILE A 45 15.05 -66.77 -20.08
C ILE A 45 15.26 -65.58 -19.13
N LEU A 46 15.56 -65.85 -17.85
CA LEU A 46 16.02 -64.82 -16.92
C LEU A 46 17.45 -64.44 -17.29
N ARG A 47 17.59 -63.35 -18.05
CA ARG A 47 18.88 -62.69 -18.28
C ARG A 47 19.19 -61.90 -17.00
N GLY A 48 20.12 -62.39 -16.20
CA GLY A 48 20.55 -61.71 -14.97
C GLY A 48 21.02 -60.28 -15.26
N CYS A 49 20.65 -59.35 -14.39
CA CYS A 49 21.08 -57.96 -14.45
C CYS A 49 22.62 -57.89 -14.46
N PRO A 50 23.25 -57.02 -15.27
CA PRO A 50 24.69 -56.78 -15.19
C PRO A 50 25.07 -56.36 -13.76
N GLY A 51 26.18 -56.90 -13.25
CA GLY A 51 26.73 -56.50 -11.96
C GLY A 51 27.02 -55.00 -11.92
N SER A 52 26.75 -54.37 -10.78
CA SER A 52 27.05 -52.96 -10.55
C SER A 52 28.55 -52.69 -10.76
N PRO A 53 28.95 -51.56 -11.39
CA PRO A 53 30.35 -51.16 -11.47
C PRO A 53 30.96 -51.09 -10.07
N GLY A 54 32.20 -51.56 -9.93
CA GLY A 54 32.95 -51.45 -8.68
C GLY A 54 33.07 -49.99 -8.23
N SER A 55 33.02 -49.77 -6.91
CA SER A 55 33.13 -48.44 -6.33
C SER A 55 34.43 -47.75 -6.79
N PRO A 56 34.40 -46.48 -7.24
CA PRO A 56 35.60 -45.74 -7.58
C PRO A 56 36.61 -45.75 -6.42
N GLY A 57 37.89 -45.96 -6.72
CA GLY A 57 38.96 -45.96 -5.71
C GLY A 57 39.03 -44.63 -4.96
N SER A 58 39.45 -44.68 -3.70
CA SER A 58 39.59 -43.48 -2.86
C SER A 58 40.54 -42.47 -3.51
N LYS A 59 40.07 -41.22 -3.62
CA LYS A 59 40.88 -40.11 -4.10
C LYS A 59 42.00 -39.85 -3.08
N GLY A 60 43.24 -39.75 -3.56
CA GLY A 60 44.41 -39.48 -2.71
C GLY A 60 44.28 -38.16 -1.95
N ASP A 61 44.92 -38.09 -0.78
CA ASP A 61 44.83 -36.95 0.13
C ASP A 61 45.30 -35.65 -0.52
N ILE A 62 44.59 -34.57 -0.22
CA ILE A 62 44.92 -33.22 -0.68
C ILE A 62 46.22 -32.79 0.00
N GLY A 63 47.20 -32.35 -0.78
CA GLY A 63 48.46 -31.80 -0.26
C GLY A 63 48.22 -30.59 0.66
N PRO A 64 49.18 -30.26 1.55
CA PRO A 64 49.00 -29.21 2.54
C PRO A 64 48.66 -27.86 1.87
N LEU A 65 47.64 -27.19 2.40
CA LEU A 65 47.21 -25.86 1.95
C LEU A 65 48.35 -24.86 2.17
N GLY A 66 48.79 -24.18 1.11
CA GLY A 66 49.82 -23.15 1.20
C GLY A 66 49.40 -22.03 2.15
N GLU A 67 50.34 -21.51 2.95
CA GLU A 67 50.08 -20.43 3.90
C GLU A 67 49.52 -19.20 3.16
N LYS A 68 48.40 -18.68 3.67
CA LYS A 68 47.76 -17.49 3.13
C LYS A 68 48.71 -16.30 3.33
N GLY A 69 49.01 -15.57 2.24
CA GLY A 69 49.79 -14.34 2.30
C GLY A 69 49.15 -13.31 3.24
N ARG A 70 49.99 -12.49 3.88
CA ARG A 70 49.56 -11.46 4.84
C ARG A 70 48.64 -10.46 4.13
N ASP A 71 47.50 -10.14 4.74
CA ASP A 71 46.57 -9.17 4.16
C ASP A 71 47.26 -7.81 3.99
N GLY A 72 46.99 -7.14 2.86
CA GLY A 72 47.54 -5.81 2.57
C GLY A 72 47.05 -4.77 3.58
N ILE A 73 47.90 -3.77 3.86
CA ILE A 73 47.57 -2.67 4.76
C ILE A 73 46.25 -2.00 4.33
N PRO A 74 45.26 -1.83 5.22
CA PRO A 74 44.00 -1.18 4.88
C PRO A 74 44.24 0.21 4.28
N GLY A 75 43.58 0.49 3.16
CA GLY A 75 43.57 1.82 2.55
C GLY A 75 43.00 2.86 3.52
N LYS A 76 43.56 4.07 3.52
CA LYS A 76 43.07 5.16 4.38
C LYS A 76 41.60 5.42 4.06
N THR A 77 40.75 5.41 5.09
CA THR A 77 39.33 5.73 4.97
C THR A 77 39.16 7.11 4.32
N GLY A 78 38.37 7.17 3.25
CA GLY A 78 38.00 8.44 2.61
C GLY A 78 37.27 9.36 3.61
N SER A 79 37.45 10.67 3.46
CA SER A 79 36.74 11.65 4.30
C SER A 79 35.22 11.43 4.20
N PRO A 80 34.48 11.50 5.32
CA PRO A 80 33.02 11.42 5.30
C PRO A 80 32.43 12.41 4.31
N GLY A 81 31.50 11.96 3.47
CA GLY A 81 30.76 12.84 2.57
C GLY A 81 30.07 13.95 3.35
N GLN A 82 30.01 15.16 2.79
CA GLN A 82 29.30 16.27 3.42
C GLN A 82 27.85 15.86 3.68
N LYS A 83 27.39 16.09 4.91
CA LYS A 83 26.01 15.86 5.30
C LYS A 83 25.11 16.72 4.41
N GLY A 84 24.21 16.08 3.65
CA GLY A 84 23.24 16.80 2.83
C GLY A 84 22.47 17.82 3.66
N GLU A 85 22.22 18.99 3.09
CA GLU A 85 21.47 20.05 3.74
C GLU A 85 20.09 19.52 4.14
N LYS A 86 19.66 19.86 5.35
CA LYS A 86 18.33 19.51 5.84
C LYS A 86 17.32 20.22 4.95
N GLY A 87 16.49 19.47 4.24
CA GLY A 87 15.41 20.03 3.42
C GLY A 87 14.64 21.07 4.20
N GLU A 88 14.72 22.31 3.75
CA GLU A 88 14.07 23.46 4.37
C GLU A 88 12.57 23.33 4.10
N SER A 89 11.78 23.05 5.14
CA SER A 89 10.36 23.29 5.06
C SER A 89 10.18 24.78 4.82
N VAL A 90 9.58 25.16 3.69
CA VAL A 90 9.29 26.55 3.35
C VAL A 90 8.64 27.21 4.57
N THR A 91 9.42 27.99 5.31
CA THR A 91 8.94 28.70 6.49
C THR A 91 8.45 30.03 5.96
N LEU A 92 7.21 30.03 5.46
CA LEU A 92 6.61 31.24 4.92
C LEU A 92 6.55 32.33 6.00
N PRO A 93 6.77 33.61 5.65
CA PRO A 93 6.59 34.72 6.57
C PRO A 93 5.17 34.70 7.17
N SER A 94 5.02 35.19 8.41
CA SER A 94 3.76 35.30 9.18
C SER A 94 2.59 36.01 8.44
N THR A 95 2.80 36.51 7.23
CA THR A 95 1.81 37.20 6.39
C THR A 95 0.85 36.25 5.67
N TYR A 96 1.12 34.94 5.62
CA TYR A 96 0.27 33.93 4.96
C TYR A 96 -0.46 33.03 5.96
N ALA A 97 -1.01 33.62 7.04
CA ALA A 97 -1.91 32.87 7.91
C ALA A 97 -3.18 32.53 7.10
N ALA A 98 -3.46 31.24 6.95
CA ALA A 98 -4.59 30.72 6.20
C ALA A 98 -5.24 29.56 6.96
N ARG A 99 -6.56 29.45 6.89
CA ARG A 99 -7.35 28.43 7.59
C ARG A 99 -7.38 27.09 6.86
N ASN A 100 -7.12 27.10 5.55
CA ASN A 100 -7.16 25.92 4.70
C ASN A 100 -6.30 26.12 3.43
N CYS A 101 -6.12 25.05 2.65
CA CYS A 101 -5.34 25.09 1.41
C CYS A 101 -5.95 25.99 0.34
N LYS A 102 -7.27 26.21 0.35
CA LYS A 102 -7.93 27.09 -0.62
C LYS A 102 -7.57 28.56 -0.37
N GLU A 103 -7.53 29.00 0.88
CA GLU A 103 -7.06 30.34 1.26
C GLU A 103 -5.57 30.53 0.90
N LEU A 104 -4.72 29.50 1.06
CA LEU A 104 -3.32 29.54 0.62
C LEU A 104 -3.22 29.70 -0.91
N LEU A 105 -4.02 28.94 -1.66
CA LEU A 105 -4.07 29.04 -3.12
C LEU A 105 -4.51 30.44 -3.58
N ASP A 106 -5.52 31.02 -2.94
CA ASP A 106 -6.02 32.37 -3.23
C ASP A 106 -4.99 33.46 -2.90
N GLN A 107 -4.04 33.18 -2.02
CA GLN A 107 -2.89 34.04 -1.72
C GLN A 107 -1.74 33.88 -2.73
N GLY A 108 -1.88 33.01 -3.74
CA GLY A 108 -0.91 32.78 -4.81
C GLY A 108 0.06 31.62 -4.58
N LEU A 109 -0.16 30.79 -3.54
CA LEU A 109 0.62 29.57 -3.33
C LEU A 109 0.07 28.45 -4.21
N VAL A 110 0.63 28.33 -5.41
CA VAL A 110 0.14 27.42 -6.46
C VAL A 110 0.85 26.06 -6.47
N LEU A 111 1.88 25.86 -5.65
CA LEU A 111 2.63 24.60 -5.63
C LEU A 111 2.06 23.63 -4.60
N SER A 112 1.82 22.39 -5.02
CA SER A 112 1.42 21.31 -4.13
C SER A 112 2.58 20.91 -3.19
N ASP A 113 2.42 21.12 -1.88
CA ASP A 113 3.42 20.79 -0.85
C ASP A 113 2.79 20.76 0.56
N TRP A 114 3.59 20.50 1.58
CA TRP A 114 3.22 20.60 2.99
C TRP A 114 3.23 22.06 3.47
N TYR A 115 2.07 22.54 3.89
CA TYR A 115 1.88 23.86 4.45
C TYR A 115 1.43 23.79 5.91
N THR A 116 1.63 24.90 6.63
CA THR A 116 1.02 25.11 7.95
C THR A 116 -0.22 25.97 7.77
N ILE A 117 -1.36 25.48 8.27
CA ILE A 117 -2.64 26.22 8.33
C ILE A 117 -3.06 26.43 9.79
N TYR A 118 -4.01 27.33 9.99
CA TYR A 118 -4.60 27.67 11.30
C TYR A 118 -6.13 27.54 11.23
N PRO A 119 -6.69 26.32 11.28
CA PRO A 119 -8.12 26.10 11.01
C PRO A 119 -9.08 26.90 11.91
N ASP A 120 -8.72 27.03 13.19
CA ASP A 120 -9.44 27.79 14.22
C ASP A 120 -8.86 29.21 14.45
N GLY A 121 -7.82 29.58 13.68
CA GLY A 121 -7.09 30.84 13.84
C GLY A 121 -5.98 30.83 14.89
N GLU A 122 -5.85 29.77 15.68
CA GLU A 122 -4.89 29.68 16.81
C GLU A 122 -3.96 28.48 16.67
N THR A 123 -4.53 27.30 16.42
CA THR A 123 -3.84 26.02 16.40
C THR A 123 -3.20 25.76 15.04
N GLN A 124 -1.88 25.59 15.03
CA GLN A 124 -1.14 25.18 13.84
C GLN A 124 -1.41 23.73 13.48
N LEU A 125 -1.75 23.48 12.23
CA LEU A 125 -1.83 22.14 11.65
C LEU A 125 -1.02 22.07 10.36
N LYS A 126 -0.12 21.09 10.27
CA LYS A 126 0.63 20.82 9.03
C LYS A 126 -0.15 19.86 8.15
N VAL A 127 -0.46 20.29 6.93
CA VAL A 127 -1.24 19.53 5.94
C VAL A 127 -0.52 19.50 4.60
N LEU A 128 -0.73 18.43 3.83
CA LEU A 128 -0.39 18.42 2.43
C LEU A 128 -1.51 19.12 1.66
N CYS A 129 -1.15 20.13 0.85
CA CYS A 129 -2.07 20.79 -0.06
C CYS A 129 -1.84 20.29 -1.48
N ASP A 130 -2.90 19.84 -2.13
CA ASP A 130 -2.95 19.67 -3.58
C ASP A 130 -3.53 20.95 -4.19
N MET A 131 -2.69 21.66 -4.92
CA MET A 131 -2.98 22.96 -5.54
C MET A 131 -3.30 22.85 -7.03
N ASP A 132 -3.34 21.64 -7.60
CA ASP A 132 -3.45 21.41 -9.03
C ASP A 132 -4.76 20.69 -9.40
N THR A 133 -5.12 19.65 -8.66
CA THR A 133 -6.27 18.78 -9.00
C THR A 133 -7.59 19.55 -8.87
N ASP A 134 -8.42 19.51 -9.92
CA ASP A 134 -9.79 20.05 -9.90
C ASP A 134 -9.85 21.53 -9.43
N GLY A 135 -8.87 22.34 -9.86
CA GLY A 135 -8.76 23.75 -9.50
C GLY A 135 -7.99 24.02 -8.19
N GLY A 136 -7.51 22.98 -7.50
CA GLY A 136 -6.62 23.08 -6.36
C GLY A 136 -7.28 23.51 -5.05
N GLY A 137 -6.44 23.68 -4.01
CA GLY A 137 -6.89 24.09 -2.67
C GLY A 137 -7.37 22.93 -1.80
N TRP A 138 -6.96 21.70 -2.13
CA TRP A 138 -7.39 20.50 -1.42
C TRP A 138 -6.45 20.17 -0.27
N ILE A 139 -7.03 19.94 0.93
CA ILE A 139 -6.31 19.31 2.04
C ILE A 139 -6.29 17.80 1.82
N VAL A 140 -5.10 17.22 1.67
CA VAL A 140 -4.88 15.77 1.58
C VAL A 140 -4.74 15.21 2.99
N PHE A 141 -5.65 14.31 3.38
CA PHE A 141 -5.63 13.76 4.74
C PHE A 141 -5.28 12.28 4.82
N GLN A 142 -5.37 11.57 3.70
CA GLN A 142 -4.93 10.19 3.58
C GLN A 142 -4.24 10.03 2.22
N ARG A 143 -3.06 9.41 2.24
CA ARG A 143 -2.31 9.07 1.03
C ARG A 143 -1.79 7.63 1.09
N ARG A 144 -2.11 6.83 0.07
CA ARG A 144 -1.48 5.53 -0.24
C ARG A 144 -0.71 5.62 -1.55
N TRP A 145 0.49 5.04 -1.59
CA TRP A 145 1.40 5.11 -2.74
C TRP A 145 2.14 3.80 -3.00
N ASP A 146 2.81 3.25 -1.99
CA ASP A 146 3.74 2.11 -2.13
C ASP A 146 3.54 1.00 -1.08
N GLY A 147 2.70 1.22 -0.06
CA GLY A 147 2.55 0.31 1.08
C GLY A 147 3.70 0.36 2.09
N SER A 148 4.57 1.38 2.03
CA SER A 148 5.68 1.56 2.99
C SER A 148 5.20 1.83 4.42
N VAL A 149 3.95 2.28 4.59
CA VAL A 149 3.34 2.51 5.91
C VAL A 149 2.26 1.47 6.16
N ILE A 150 2.36 0.80 7.31
CA ILE A 150 1.31 -0.11 7.78
C ILE A 150 0.11 0.70 8.27
N PHE A 151 -1.08 0.45 7.70
CA PHE A 151 -2.35 1.08 8.11
C PHE A 151 -3.15 0.22 9.09
N PHE A 152 -2.74 -1.02 9.37
CA PHE A 152 -3.32 -1.80 10.46
C PHE A 152 -2.80 -1.26 11.81
N ARG A 153 -3.53 -0.30 12.38
CA ARG A 153 -3.14 0.46 13.58
C ARG A 153 -4.25 0.51 14.62
N ASP A 154 -3.87 0.78 15.86
CA ASP A 154 -4.82 0.94 16.96
C ASP A 154 -5.57 2.28 16.92
N TRP A 155 -6.63 2.37 17.73
CA TRP A 155 -7.46 3.56 17.87
C TRP A 155 -6.66 4.82 18.18
N LYS A 156 -5.72 4.73 19.12
CA LYS A 156 -4.90 5.85 19.58
C LYS A 156 -4.03 6.42 18.46
N THR A 157 -3.54 5.54 17.58
CA THR A 157 -2.72 5.91 16.42
C THR A 157 -3.57 6.57 15.34
N TYR A 158 -4.76 6.05 15.04
CA TYR A 158 -5.70 6.70 14.11
C TYR A 158 -6.20 8.05 14.61
N LYS A 159 -6.46 8.17 15.91
CA LYS A 159 -6.83 9.44 16.57
C LYS A 159 -5.79 10.54 16.33
N LYS A 160 -4.50 10.22 16.54
CA LYS A 160 -3.40 11.19 16.42
C LYS A 160 -2.88 11.42 15.00
N GLY A 161 -3.00 10.42 14.12
CA GLY A 161 -2.35 10.41 12.82
C GLY A 161 -1.01 9.67 12.83
N PHE A 162 -0.60 9.20 11.65
CA PHE A 162 0.61 8.39 11.46
C PHE A 162 1.11 8.43 10.03
N GLY A 163 2.33 7.92 9.81
CA GLY A 163 2.95 7.78 8.50
C GLY A 163 4.07 8.78 8.27
N SER A 164 4.36 9.05 7.00
CA SER A 164 5.46 9.89 6.54
C SER A 164 4.95 10.99 5.62
N ARG A 165 5.49 12.20 5.80
CA ARG A 165 5.22 13.33 4.91
C ARG A 165 5.72 13.11 3.48
N LEU A 166 6.71 12.25 3.31
CA LEU A 166 7.30 11.97 2.01
C LEU A 166 6.43 11.04 1.17
N ASN A 167 5.74 10.10 1.82
CA ASN A 167 5.04 9.01 1.14
C ASN A 167 3.59 8.88 1.65
N GLU A 168 3.32 7.86 2.45
CA GLU A 168 1.97 7.50 2.90
C GLU A 168 1.68 8.00 4.31
N PHE A 169 0.46 8.48 4.55
CA PHE A 169 0.06 8.97 5.86
C PHE A 169 -1.45 8.96 6.08
N TRP A 170 -1.80 9.08 7.37
CA TRP A 170 -3.13 9.41 7.87
C TRP A 170 -3.00 10.65 8.76
N LEU A 171 -3.77 11.70 8.47
CA LEU A 171 -3.67 13.00 9.15
C LEU A 171 -4.07 12.92 10.63
N GLY A 172 -4.98 12.02 10.99
CA GLY A 172 -5.46 11.83 12.36
C GLY A 172 -6.90 12.28 12.57
N ASN A 173 -7.70 11.46 13.27
CA ASN A 173 -9.14 11.69 13.40
C ASN A 173 -9.47 12.95 14.22
N ASP A 174 -8.64 13.32 15.21
CA ASP A 174 -8.81 14.59 15.93
C ASP A 174 -8.65 15.79 14.98
N ASN A 175 -7.68 15.72 14.07
CA ASN A 175 -7.45 16.76 13.07
C ASN A 175 -8.60 16.82 12.06
N LEU A 176 -9.09 15.66 11.61
CA LEU A 176 -10.25 15.58 10.70
C LEU A 176 -11.51 16.17 11.34
N HIS A 177 -11.79 15.79 12.59
CA HIS A 177 -12.92 16.33 13.33
C HIS A 177 -12.81 17.85 13.48
N MET A 178 -11.65 18.36 13.91
CA MET A 178 -11.41 19.80 14.04
C MET A 178 -11.61 20.54 12.72
N LEU A 179 -11.05 20.03 11.62
CA LEU A 179 -11.19 20.63 10.29
C LEU A 179 -12.65 20.67 9.84
N THR A 180 -13.39 19.57 10.02
CA THR A 180 -14.71 19.38 9.43
C THR A 180 -15.89 19.80 10.31
N SER A 181 -15.64 20.20 11.55
CA SER A 181 -16.69 20.60 12.49
C SER A 181 -17.35 21.93 12.14
N ALA A 182 -16.64 22.79 11.40
CA ALA A 182 -17.15 24.09 10.97
C ALA A 182 -17.12 24.21 9.43
N GLY A 183 -18.17 24.80 8.88
CA GLY A 183 -18.34 24.97 7.43
C GLY A 183 -18.79 23.70 6.70
N THR A 184 -18.79 23.77 5.37
CA THR A 184 -19.12 22.64 4.51
C THR A 184 -17.87 22.22 3.75
N TRP A 185 -17.50 20.95 3.87
CA TRP A 185 -16.34 20.38 3.22
C TRP A 185 -16.78 19.33 2.21
N GLU A 186 -16.40 19.48 0.95
CA GLU A 186 -16.55 18.38 -0.01
C GLU A 186 -15.48 17.31 0.21
N LEU A 187 -15.80 16.06 -0.12
CA LEU A 187 -14.82 14.97 -0.18
C LEU A 187 -14.59 14.60 -1.64
N ARG A 188 -13.31 14.49 -2.00
CA ARG A 188 -12.88 13.85 -3.23
C ARG A 188 -12.02 12.63 -2.88
N VAL A 189 -12.21 11.55 -3.61
CA VAL A 189 -11.39 10.33 -3.51
C VAL A 189 -10.82 10.06 -4.89
N ASP A 190 -9.50 10.05 -5.02
CA ASP A 190 -8.82 9.63 -6.24
C ASP A 190 -8.21 8.24 -6.04
N LEU A 191 -8.44 7.39 -7.03
CA LEU A 191 -7.97 6.02 -7.12
C LEU A 191 -7.06 5.87 -8.32
N GLN A 192 -6.07 5.00 -8.18
CA GLN A 192 -5.29 4.51 -9.32
C GLN A 192 -5.15 3.00 -9.24
N ASP A 193 -5.49 2.32 -10.33
CA ASP A 193 -5.33 0.88 -10.46
C ASP A 193 -3.88 0.49 -10.84
N PHE A 194 -3.65 -0.82 -11.01
CA PHE A 194 -2.34 -1.36 -11.39
C PHE A 194 -1.95 -1.06 -12.85
N GLU A 195 -2.92 -0.76 -13.69
CA GLU A 195 -2.72 -0.36 -15.09
C GLU A 195 -2.48 1.15 -15.23
N ASN A 196 -2.47 1.88 -14.10
CA ASN A 196 -2.36 3.33 -13.98
C ASN A 196 -3.59 4.11 -14.47
N THR A 197 -4.73 3.43 -14.60
CA THR A 197 -6.02 4.07 -14.83
C THR A 197 -6.44 4.82 -13.58
N LYS A 198 -6.79 6.09 -13.75
CA LYS A 198 -7.23 6.97 -12.67
C LYS A 198 -8.74 7.04 -12.61
N HIS A 199 -9.27 6.87 -11.41
CA HIS A 199 -10.69 7.05 -11.12
C HIS A 199 -10.87 8.05 -9.99
N PHE A 200 -12.02 8.71 -9.94
CA PHE A 200 -12.35 9.56 -8.81
C PHE A 200 -13.85 9.53 -8.46
N ALA A 201 -14.16 9.93 -7.23
CA ALA A 201 -15.51 10.17 -6.74
C ALA A 201 -15.54 11.45 -5.91
N LYS A 202 -16.59 12.26 -6.08
CA LYS A 202 -16.83 13.49 -5.29
C LYS A 202 -18.16 13.43 -4.53
N TYR A 203 -18.15 13.91 -3.30
CA TYR A 203 -19.31 14.01 -2.42
C TYR A 203 -19.53 15.45 -1.96
N SER A 204 -20.79 15.84 -1.84
CA SER A 204 -21.17 17.23 -1.56
C SER A 204 -20.78 17.70 -0.16
N SER A 205 -20.69 16.78 0.81
CA SER A 205 -20.29 17.09 2.18
C SER A 205 -19.53 15.94 2.84
N PHE A 206 -18.67 16.28 3.79
CA PHE A 206 -17.84 15.36 4.56
C PHE A 206 -17.59 15.94 5.95
N GLN A 207 -17.98 15.17 6.95
CA GLN A 207 -17.77 15.54 8.35
C GLN A 207 -17.43 14.31 9.17
N ILE A 208 -16.45 14.47 10.06
CA ILE A 208 -16.09 13.49 11.07
C ILE A 208 -16.57 13.99 12.43
N GLN A 209 -17.38 13.20 13.13
CA GLN A 209 -17.85 13.54 14.47
C GLN A 209 -16.74 13.39 15.53
N GLY A 210 -17.02 13.83 16.75
CA GLY A 210 -16.06 13.77 17.85
C GLY A 210 -15.76 12.34 18.32
N GLU A 211 -14.75 12.21 19.19
CA GLU A 211 -14.36 10.91 19.78
C GLU A 211 -15.51 10.25 20.56
N SER A 212 -16.36 11.04 21.23
CA SER A 212 -17.56 10.56 21.95
C SER A 212 -18.55 9.83 21.04
N GLU A 213 -18.58 10.23 19.77
CA GLU A 213 -19.41 9.61 18.72
C GLU A 213 -18.58 8.66 17.85
N LYS A 214 -17.39 8.28 18.31
CA LYS A 214 -16.49 7.32 17.68
C LYS A 214 -16.07 7.75 16.27
N TYR A 215 -15.86 9.05 16.04
CA TYR A 215 -15.44 9.59 14.74
C TYR A 215 -16.38 9.20 13.59
N LYS A 216 -17.68 9.10 13.87
CA LYS A 216 -18.69 8.75 12.87
C LYS A 216 -18.58 9.65 11.64
N LEU A 217 -18.44 9.03 10.48
CA LEU A 217 -18.49 9.70 9.18
C LEU A 217 -19.93 10.11 8.86
N LEU A 218 -20.14 11.39 8.61
CA LEU A 218 -21.31 11.93 7.93
C LEU A 218 -20.89 12.35 6.53
N LEU A 219 -21.47 11.68 5.53
CA LEU A 219 -21.14 11.87 4.13
C LEU A 219 -22.37 12.37 3.39
N GLY A 220 -22.19 13.37 2.53
CA GLY A 220 -23.22 13.91 1.67
C GLY A 220 -23.47 13.03 0.44
N GLU A 221 -24.32 13.53 -0.44
CA GLU A 221 -24.67 12.87 -1.69
C GLU A 221 -23.44 12.74 -2.60
N PHE A 222 -23.38 11.63 -3.33
CA PHE A 222 -22.45 11.50 -4.44
C PHE A 222 -22.83 12.51 -5.53
N THR A 223 -21.84 13.26 -6.01
CA THR A 223 -22.07 14.32 -7.00
C THR A 223 -21.67 13.85 -8.40
N HIS A 224 -20.43 13.42 -8.59
CA HIS A 224 -19.91 12.89 -9.84
C HIS A 224 -18.57 12.17 -9.65
N GLY A 225 -18.17 11.42 -10.67
CA GLY A 225 -16.96 10.61 -10.67
C GLY A 225 -17.10 9.42 -11.61
N ASN A 226 -15.97 8.79 -11.94
CA ASN A 226 -15.89 7.57 -12.75
C ASN A 226 -15.42 6.35 -11.91
N ALA A 227 -15.41 6.49 -10.58
CA ALA A 227 -15.18 5.42 -9.64
C ALA A 227 -16.52 4.79 -9.21
N ASP A 228 -17.19 4.09 -10.13
CA ASP A 228 -18.50 3.47 -9.88
C ASP A 228 -18.50 2.55 -8.66
N MET A 229 -17.36 1.90 -8.37
CA MET A 229 -17.19 1.01 -7.22
C MET A 229 -17.27 1.74 -5.86
N ILE A 230 -16.96 3.04 -5.80
CA ILE A 230 -17.00 3.84 -4.55
C ILE A 230 -18.33 4.59 -4.37
N SER A 231 -19.24 4.53 -5.36
CA SER A 231 -20.59 5.08 -5.23
C SER A 231 -21.37 4.54 -4.01
N ASN A 232 -20.98 3.37 -3.48
CA ASN A 232 -21.51 2.83 -2.25
C ASN A 232 -20.82 3.43 -0.99
N PRO A 233 -21.52 4.25 -0.18
CA PRO A 233 -20.94 4.90 1.00
C PRO A 233 -20.47 3.92 2.09
N LYS A 234 -20.90 2.65 2.06
CA LYS A 234 -20.41 1.63 3.00
C LYS A 234 -18.93 1.29 2.78
N LEU A 235 -18.41 1.48 1.56
CA LEU A 235 -16.98 1.27 1.28
C LEU A 235 -16.11 2.41 1.80
N LEU A 236 -16.69 3.59 2.01
CA LEU A 236 -16.03 4.75 2.63
C LEU A 236 -15.96 4.65 4.16
N GLN A 237 -16.87 3.90 4.80
CA GLN A 237 -16.77 3.61 6.24
C GLN A 237 -15.53 2.79 6.61
N PHE A 238 -14.92 2.05 5.67
CA PHE A 238 -13.64 1.38 5.89
C PHE A 238 -12.42 2.29 5.66
N LEU A 239 -12.65 3.52 5.19
CA LEU A 239 -11.62 4.51 4.92
C LEU A 239 -11.44 5.52 6.07
N VAL A 240 -12.24 5.42 7.15
CA VAL A 240 -12.19 6.26 8.36
C VAL A 240 -12.16 5.40 9.61
#